data_AF-A0A438VDV8-F1
#
_entry.id   AF-A0A438VDV8-F1
#
_cell.length_a   1.000
_cell.length_b   1.000
_cell.length_c   1.000
_cell.angle_alpha   90.00
_cell.angle_beta   90.00
_cell.angle_gamma   90.00
#
_symmetry.space_group_name_H-M   'P 1'
#
loop_
_entity.id
_entity.type
_entity.pdbx_description
1 polymer ?
#
loop_
_entity_poly.entity_id
_entity_poly.type
_entity_poly.pdbx_seq_one_letter_code
_entity_poly.pdbx_strand_id
1 'polypeptide(L)' 'DKNKEEVIEEFRELGSILLATTLIEVGISLPRLSVMVILAPERLGLATLHQLRGRVSRNGLKGYCFLCTIQEENER' A
#
# COMPACT_ATOMS: atom_id res chain seq x y z
N ASP A 1 8.30 15.91 -8.49
CA ASP A 1 7.57 16.78 -7.56
C ASP A 1 8.33 16.78 -6.24
N LYS A 2 9.13 17.82 -5.96
CA LYS A 2 10.11 17.80 -4.86
C LYS A 2 9.49 17.52 -3.48
N ASN A 3 8.25 17.99 -3.27
CA ASN A 3 7.47 17.76 -2.05
C ASN A 3 7.12 16.29 -1.82
N LYS A 4 6.91 15.50 -2.88
CA LYS A 4 6.55 14.08 -2.75
C LYS A 4 7.73 13.23 -2.30
N GLU A 5 8.89 13.47 -2.90
CA GLU A 5 10.13 12.75 -2.58
C GLU A 5 10.53 12.98 -1.12
N GLU A 6 10.39 14.23 -0.63
CA GLU A 6 10.68 14.60 0.76
C GLU A 6 9.76 13.88 1.76
N VAL A 7 8.45 13.85 1.51
CA VAL A 7 7.48 13.11 2.35
C VAL A 7 7.78 11.62 2.39
N ILE A 8 8.23 11.05 1.27
CA ILE A 8 8.53 9.62 1.17
C ILE A 8 9.82 9.27 1.90
N GLU A 9 10.86 10.10 1.79
CA GLU A 9 12.10 9.90 2.54
C GLU A 9 11.88 10.11 4.05
N GLU A 10 11.10 11.10 4.45
CA GLU A 10 10.70 11.26 5.86
C GLU A 10 9.95 10.02 6.36
N PHE A 11 9.00 9.50 5.57
CA PHE A 11 8.28 8.29 5.91
C PHE A 11 9.20 7.06 6.01
N ARG A 12 10.17 6.95 5.10
CA ARG A 12 11.13 5.86 5.06
C ARG A 12 11.98 5.77 6.32
N GLU A 13 12.35 6.91 6.90
CA GLU A 13 13.23 7.00 8.09
C GLU A 13 12.47 6.94 9.41
N LEU A 14 11.36 7.67 9.56
CA LEU A 14 10.65 7.82 10.85
C LEU A 14 9.14 7.64 10.77
N GLY A 15 8.56 7.57 9.57
CA GLY A 15 7.12 7.48 9.38
C GLY A 15 6.50 6.20 9.92
N SER A 16 5.33 6.35 10.54
CA SER A 16 4.51 5.24 11.02
C SER A 16 3.37 4.89 10.07
N ILE A 17 2.70 5.89 9.49
CA ILE A 17 1.58 5.71 8.55
C ILE A 17 1.78 6.63 7.34
N LEU A 18 1.62 6.07 6.13
CA LEU A 18 1.59 6.81 4.87
C LEU A 18 0.22 6.67 4.24
N LEU A 19 -0.50 7.79 4.07
CA LEU A 19 -1.74 7.82 3.32
C LEU A 19 -1.43 8.26 1.88
N ALA A 20 -1.77 7.41 0.92
CA ALA A 20 -1.54 7.67 -0.50
C ALA A 20 -2.68 7.11 -1.35
N THR A 21 -2.83 7.62 -2.57
CA THR A 21 -3.70 7.01 -3.57
C THR A 21 -3.01 5.78 -4.19
N THR A 22 -3.75 4.99 -4.97
CA THR A 22 -3.28 3.71 -5.55
C THR A 22 -2.03 3.83 -6.42
N LEU A 23 -1.72 5.03 -6.90
CA LEU A 23 -0.39 5.43 -7.31
C LEU A 23 0.48 5.70 -6.07
N ILE A 24 0.75 4.66 -5.28
CA ILE A 24 2.08 4.56 -4.69
C ILE A 24 2.96 4.39 -5.93
N GLU A 25 3.59 5.48 -6.34
CA GLU A 25 4.33 5.61 -7.59
C GLU A 25 5.23 4.39 -7.79
N VAL A 26 5.11 3.79 -8.97
CA VAL A 26 5.95 2.68 -9.40
C VAL A 26 7.41 3.11 -9.24
N GLY A 27 8.15 2.48 -8.32
CA GLY A 27 9.58 2.74 -8.14
C GLY A 27 10.06 2.88 -6.69
N ILE A 28 9.15 3.08 -5.74
CA ILE A 28 9.53 3.38 -4.35
C ILE A 28 9.43 2.11 -3.49
N SER A 29 10.56 1.66 -2.95
CA SER A 29 10.65 0.50 -2.07
C SER A 29 10.75 0.96 -0.64
N LEU A 30 9.75 0.62 0.18
CA LEU A 30 9.71 0.88 1.61
C LEU A 30 10.04 -0.41 2.37
N PRO A 31 11.32 -0.68 2.68
CA PRO A 31 11.76 -1.98 3.20
C PRO A 31 11.17 -2.31 4.59
N ARG A 32 10.71 -1.31 5.34
CA ARG A 32 10.05 -1.49 6.65
C ARG A 32 8.53 -1.65 6.56
N LEU A 33 7.94 -1.63 5.36
CA LEU A 33 6.49 -1.73 5.20
C LEU A 33 6.00 -3.13 5.57
N SER A 34 5.37 -3.24 6.75
CA SER A 34 4.84 -4.48 7.32
C SER A 34 3.33 -4.62 7.15
N VAL A 35 2.61 -3.52 6.95
CA VAL A 35 1.15 -3.50 6.82
C VAL A 35 0.75 -2.62 5.63
N MET A 36 -0.21 -3.10 4.84
CA MET A 36 -0.89 -2.32 3.80
C MET A 36 -2.39 -2.44 3.97
N VAL A 37 -3.09 -1.32 3.82
CA VAL A 37 -4.55 -1.26 3.79
C VAL A 37 -4.96 -0.69 2.44
N ILE A 38 -5.74 -1.44 1.67
CA ILE A 38 -6.28 -1.02 0.38
C ILE A 38 -7.77 -0.74 0.58
N LEU A 39 -8.14 0.54 0.42
CA LEU A 39 -9.54 0.98 0.42
C LEU A 39 -10.15 0.80 -0.98
N ALA A 40 -11.43 0.38 -1.01
CA ALA A 40 -12.18 0.10 -2.24
C ALA A 40 -11.46 -0.85 -3.23
N PRO A 41 -10.92 -1.99 -2.79
CA PRO A 41 -10.16 -2.93 -3.63
C PRO A 41 -11.00 -3.52 -4.78
N GLU A 42 -12.32 -3.51 -4.68
CA GLU A 42 -13.27 -3.90 -5.73
C GLU A 42 -13.14 -3.05 -7.01
N ARG A 43 -12.58 -1.84 -6.91
CA ARG A 43 -12.30 -0.95 -8.05
C ARG A 43 -10.99 -1.29 -8.76
N LEU A 44 -10.21 -2.25 -8.24
CA LEU A 44 -8.90 -2.63 -8.76
C LEU A 44 -8.93 -4.02 -9.38
N GLY A 45 -8.19 -4.20 -10.47
CA GLY A 45 -7.97 -5.52 -11.05
C GLY A 45 -7.10 -6.41 -10.13
N LEU A 46 -7.31 -7.73 -10.21
CA LEU A 46 -6.55 -8.71 -9.43
C LEU A 46 -5.03 -8.60 -9.61
N ALA A 47 -4.56 -8.29 -10.83
CA ALA A 47 -3.14 -8.07 -11.11
C ALA A 47 -2.58 -6.88 -10.31
N THR A 48 -3.31 -5.76 -10.26
CA THR A 48 -2.92 -4.57 -9.48
C THR A 48 -2.89 -4.88 -7.99
N LEU A 49 -3.93 -5.55 -7.46
CA LEU A 49 -3.96 -5.99 -6.06
C LEU A 49 -2.78 -6.92 -5.74
N HIS A 50 -2.43 -7.82 -6.65
CA HIS A 50 -1.29 -8.71 -6.49
C HIS A 50 0.04 -7.95 -6.45
N GLN A 51 0.21 -6.95 -7.32
CA GLN A 51 1.41 -6.11 -7.34
C GLN A 51 1.51 -5.28 -6.05
N LEU A 52 0.41 -4.69 -5.58
CA LEU A 52 0.37 -3.94 -4.32
C LEU A 52 0.71 -4.84 -3.12
N ARG A 53 0.12 -6.04 -3.06
CA ARG A 53 0.47 -7.05 -2.04
C ARG A 53 1.97 -7.37 -2.02
N GLY A 54 2.61 -7.47 -3.20
CA GLY A 54 4.04 -7.74 -3.33
C GLY A 54 4.98 -6.62 -2.86
N ARG A 55 4.44 -5.44 -2.49
CA ARG A 55 5.21 -4.34 -1.89
C ARG A 55 5.31 -4.43 -0.37
N VAL A 56 4.54 -5.32 0.26
CA VAL A 56 4.58 -5.55 1.71
C VAL A 56 5.56 -6.66 2.04
N SER A 57 6.37 -6.45 3.08
CA SER A 57 7.27 -7.44 3.68
C SER A 57 8.15 -8.21 2.68
N ARG A 58 9.07 -7.50 2.05
CA ARG A 58 10.05 -8.10 1.11
C ARG A 58 11.17 -8.90 1.78
N ASN A 59 11.36 -8.74 3.09
CA ASN A 59 12.51 -9.29 3.82
C ASN A 59 12.16 -10.54 4.67
N GLY A 60 11.07 -11.25 4.35
CA GLY A 60 10.68 -12.47 5.06
C GLY A 60 10.06 -12.26 6.44
N LEU A 61 9.77 -11.01 6.81
CA LEU A 61 9.00 -10.69 8.02
C LEU A 61 7.52 -11.02 7.80
N LYS A 62 6.75 -11.18 8.88
CA LYS A 62 5.29 -11.30 8.76
C LYS A 62 4.72 -9.98 8.26
N GLY A 63 4.08 -10.00 7.09
CA GLY A 63 3.41 -8.85 6.49
C GLY A 63 1.92 -9.08 6.39
N TYR A 64 1.12 -8.02 6.55
CA TYR A 64 -0.33 -8.08 6.42
C TYR A 64 -0.81 -7.14 5.32
N CYS A 65 -1.75 -7.62 4.50
CA CYS A 65 -2.43 -6.81 3.50
C CYS A 65 -3.93 -6.93 3.75
N PHE A 66 -4.56 -5.81 4.11
CA PHE A 66 -5.98 -5.72 4.39
C PHE A 66 -6.71 -5.09 3.20
N LEU A 67 -7.82 -5.71 2.83
CA LEU A 67 -8.71 -5.26 1.77
C LEU A 67 -9.98 -4.74 2.43
N CYS A 68 -10.25 -3.45 2.32
CA CYS A 68 -11.41 -2.80 2.94
C CYS A 68 -12.37 -2.34 1.85
N THR A 69 -13.41 -3.15 1.62
CA THR A 69 -14.50 -2.84 0.70
C THR A 69 -15.38 -1.77 1.31
N ILE A 70 -15.78 -0.78 0.50
CA ILE A 70 -16.69 0.29 0.93
C ILE A 70 -18.14 0.05 0.52
N GLN A 71 -18.43 -1.15 0.02
CA GLN A 71 -19.75 -1.56 -0.41
C GLN A 71 -20.47 -2.27 0.76
N GLU A 72 -21.66 -1.79 1.13
CA GLU A 72 -22.42 -2.32 2.28
C GLU A 72 -23.01 -3.71 2.00
N GLU A 73 -23.16 -4.10 0.73
CA GLU A 73 -23.71 -5.39 0.33
C GLU A 73 -22.76 -6.12 -0.62
N ASN A 74 -22.26 -7.27 -0.16
CA ASN A 74 -21.81 -8.33 -1.04
C ASN A 74 -23.05 -9.21 -1.29
N GLU A 75 -23.69 -9.10 -2.45
CA GLU A 75 -24.71 -10.06 -2.92
C GLU A 75 -24.04 -11.40 -3.31
N ARG A 76 -23.31 -12.02 -2.38
CA ARG A 76 -22.80 -13.38 -2.52
C ARG A 76 -23.49 -14.31 -1.54
#